data_AF-A0A7V5C3B1-F1
#
_entry.id   AF-A0A7V5C3B1-F1
#
_cell.length_a   1.000
_cell.length_b   1.000
_cell.length_c   1.000
_cell.angle_alpha   90.00
_cell.angle_beta   90.00
_cell.angle_gamma   90.00
#
_symmetry.space_group_name_H-M   'P 1'
#
loop_
_entity.id
_entity.type
_entity.pdbx_description
1 polymer ?
#
loop_
_entity_poly.entity_id
_entity_poly.type
_entity_poly.pdbx_seq_one_letter_code
_entity_poly.pdbx_strand_id
1 'polypeptide(L)'
;MSDPRRPDGGWTDPYEELMGLTGDEPLPQLEDPTTPPAQPPPSPLLTGLVIGLLLVALSVAVFQLLAPEGDGAAAGGTTVASVPDDGAPGTTTPATPTTTPGEGTPTTEAPPAAAPYPPIEPKIPVEKLKLKTDGIRIQDDDIPDLDFGIDAATAIGRLSASLGDPDEDTNWQVSTGRWGVCEGELERIIRYGPFHAIVTRSGGRDVFNGYRQDITVGDFESPAKDLETLSGLKAGDTVERLEEIYRDQNVEFATRPPYETVFELRSARSGDLLLWGPVRGTDPEDLVLGIFAPDVCDR
;
A
#
# COMPACT_ATOMS: atom_id res chain seq x y z
N MET A 1 33.25 -64.19 -8.72
CA MET A 1 31.97 -63.46 -8.65
C MET A 1 32.32 -62.03 -8.33
N SER A 2 32.24 -61.17 -9.35
CA SER A 2 32.71 -59.79 -9.34
C SER A 2 31.58 -58.87 -8.91
N ASP A 3 31.86 -57.94 -8.00
CA ASP A 3 30.94 -56.91 -7.53
C ASP A 3 31.05 -55.65 -8.42
N PRO A 4 30.01 -55.28 -9.18
CA PRO A 4 30.03 -54.14 -10.09
C PRO A 4 29.18 -53.00 -9.51
N ARG A 5 29.76 -52.15 -8.64
CA ARG A 5 29.16 -50.87 -8.22
C ARG A 5 30.12 -50.02 -7.37
N ARG A 6 31.18 -49.48 -8.00
CA ARG A 6 31.77 -48.21 -7.58
C ARG A 6 31.88 -47.31 -8.81
N PRO A 7 31.11 -46.22 -8.90
CA PRO A 7 31.42 -45.11 -9.76
C PRO A 7 32.37 -44.17 -9.01
N ASP A 8 33.59 -44.16 -9.49
CA ASP A 8 34.62 -43.14 -9.38
C ASP A 8 34.08 -41.81 -9.93
N GLY A 9 33.32 -41.11 -9.10
CA GLY A 9 32.83 -39.75 -9.35
C GLY A 9 33.25 -38.86 -8.19
N GLY A 10 34.23 -37.99 -8.45
CA GLY A 10 34.74 -37.01 -7.50
C GLY A 10 33.64 -36.02 -7.10
N TRP A 11 32.98 -36.30 -5.99
CA TRP A 11 32.21 -35.31 -5.26
C TRP A 11 33.21 -34.61 -4.33
N THR A 12 33.81 -33.52 -4.82
CA THR A 12 34.49 -32.54 -3.97
C THR A 12 33.43 -31.92 -3.08
N ASP A 13 33.53 -32.14 -1.79
CA ASP A 13 32.67 -31.52 -0.80
C ASP A 13 32.89 -30.00 -0.85
N PRO A 14 31.90 -29.19 -1.27
CA PRO A 14 32.05 -27.75 -1.38
C PRO A 14 32.23 -27.06 -0.02
N TYR A 15 32.13 -27.80 1.09
CA TYR A 15 32.34 -27.30 2.45
C TYR A 15 33.71 -27.65 3.03
N GLU A 16 34.58 -28.38 2.31
CA GLU A 16 35.94 -28.69 2.79
C GLU A 16 36.81 -27.41 2.91
N GLU A 17 36.58 -26.41 2.05
CA GLU A 17 37.29 -25.12 2.11
C GLU A 17 36.85 -24.23 3.29
N LEU A 18 35.65 -24.44 3.84
CA LEU A 18 35.12 -23.61 4.94
C LEU A 18 35.64 -24.05 6.32
N MET A 19 36.17 -25.27 6.45
CA MET A 19 36.78 -25.73 7.71
C MET A 19 38.22 -25.21 7.91
N GLY A 20 38.78 -24.48 6.94
CA GLY A 20 40.09 -23.84 7.02
C GLY A 20 40.10 -22.42 7.61
N LEU A 21 38.94 -21.78 7.77
CA LEU A 21 38.80 -20.45 8.39
C LEU A 21 38.85 -20.54 9.92
N THR A 22 39.99 -20.97 10.45
CA THR A 22 40.34 -20.74 11.86
C THR A 22 40.54 -19.24 12.05
N GLY A 23 39.76 -18.63 12.97
CA GLY A 23 39.63 -17.18 13.19
C GLY A 23 40.86 -16.44 13.73
N ASP A 24 42.03 -16.66 13.12
CA ASP A 24 43.27 -15.94 13.39
C ASP A 24 43.64 -14.93 12.29
N GLU A 25 42.76 -14.72 11.30
CA GLU A 25 43.01 -13.75 10.23
C GLU A 25 42.74 -12.32 10.73
N PRO A 26 43.75 -11.43 10.75
CA PRO A 26 43.59 -10.07 11.24
C PRO A 26 42.64 -9.30 10.33
N LEU A 27 41.56 -8.75 10.92
CA LEU A 27 40.59 -7.94 10.20
C LEU A 27 41.30 -6.83 9.40
N PRO A 28 40.95 -6.64 8.12
CA PRO A 28 41.46 -5.51 7.34
C PRO A 28 41.08 -4.19 8.02
N GLN A 29 42.07 -3.31 8.22
CA GLN A 29 41.84 -1.99 8.81
C GLN A 29 41.02 -1.16 7.82
N LEU A 30 39.77 -0.87 8.20
CA LEU A 30 38.73 -0.31 7.34
C LEU A 30 38.64 1.22 7.39
N GLU A 31 39.71 1.92 7.78
CA GLU A 31 39.68 3.39 7.88
C GLU A 31 41.02 3.98 7.44
N ASP A 32 41.00 4.66 6.29
CA ASP A 32 42.13 5.45 5.78
C ASP A 32 42.22 6.75 6.60
N PRO A 33 43.29 6.98 7.40
CA PRO A 33 43.38 8.08 8.36
C PRO A 33 43.51 9.49 7.72
N THR A 34 43.38 9.59 6.40
CA THR A 34 43.53 10.85 5.65
C THR A 34 42.22 11.51 5.23
N THR A 35 41.06 10.95 5.60
CA THR A 35 39.77 11.57 5.22
C THR A 35 39.53 12.83 6.05
N PRO A 36 39.51 14.04 5.45
CA PRO A 36 39.28 15.26 6.19
C PRO A 36 37.86 15.24 6.79
N PRO A 37 37.66 15.75 8.02
CA PRO A 37 36.36 15.77 8.66
C PRO A 37 35.36 16.54 7.78
N ALA A 38 34.17 15.96 7.58
CA ALA A 38 33.08 16.59 6.85
C ALA A 38 32.79 17.98 7.47
N GLN A 39 33.02 19.04 6.71
CA GLN A 39 32.70 20.38 7.16
C GLN A 39 31.18 20.57 7.19
N PRO A 40 30.60 21.02 8.31
CA PRO A 40 29.18 21.34 8.36
C PRO A 40 28.86 22.47 7.37
N PRO A 41 27.70 22.42 6.71
CA PRO A 41 27.32 23.42 5.71
C PRO A 41 27.30 24.82 6.33
N PRO A 42 27.81 25.84 5.61
CA PRO A 42 27.83 27.19 6.11
C PRO A 42 26.39 27.72 6.21
N SER A 43 26.01 28.10 7.45
CA SER A 43 24.85 28.94 7.76
C SER A 43 23.46 28.26 7.80
N PRO A 44 23.10 27.59 8.91
CA PRO A 44 21.75 27.04 9.14
C PRO A 44 20.61 28.10 9.11
N LEU A 45 20.97 29.38 9.30
CA LEU A 45 20.02 30.50 9.24
C LEU A 45 19.48 30.76 7.82
N LEU A 46 20.26 30.47 6.79
CA LEU A 46 19.88 30.74 5.40
C LEU A 46 18.91 29.67 4.88
N THR A 47 19.16 28.40 5.21
CA THR A 47 18.27 27.28 4.89
C THR A 47 16.90 27.43 5.57
N GLY A 48 16.88 27.84 6.85
CA GLY A 48 15.63 28.06 7.57
C GLY A 48 14.77 29.18 6.98
N LEU A 49 15.40 30.27 6.51
CA LEU A 49 14.70 31.40 5.91
C LEU A 49 14.08 31.04 4.55
N VAL A 50 14.77 30.24 3.73
CA VAL A 50 14.26 29.78 2.42
C VAL A 50 13.04 28.87 2.61
N ILE A 51 13.10 27.91 3.53
CA ILE A 51 11.98 27.00 3.82
C ILE A 51 10.78 27.77 4.40
N GLY A 52 11.03 28.71 5.31
CA GLY A 52 9.97 29.54 5.90
C GLY A 52 9.24 30.41 4.86
N LEU A 53 9.97 31.01 3.92
CA LEU A 53 9.37 31.83 2.85
C LEU A 53 8.53 30.98 1.87
N LEU A 54 9.00 29.77 1.55
CA LEU A 54 8.27 28.83 0.69
C LEU A 54 6.93 28.41 1.30
N LEU A 55 6.90 28.11 2.61
CA LEU A 55 5.67 27.70 3.30
C LEU A 55 4.64 28.83 3.40
N VAL A 56 5.07 30.08 3.58
CA VAL A 56 4.17 31.24 3.62
C VAL A 56 3.56 31.49 2.23
N ALA A 57 4.37 31.41 1.16
CA ALA A 57 3.87 31.57 -0.20
C ALA A 57 2.86 30.47 -0.59
N LEU A 58 3.13 29.22 -0.21
CA LEU A 58 2.22 28.09 -0.44
C LEU A 58 0.89 28.28 0.31
N SER A 59 0.93 28.75 1.56
CA SER A 59 -0.27 28.99 2.39
C SER A 59 -1.19 30.06 1.78
N VAL A 60 -0.63 31.14 1.22
CA VAL A 60 -1.42 32.19 0.55
C VAL A 60 -2.06 31.67 -0.74
N ALA A 61 -1.35 30.84 -1.51
CA ALA A 61 -1.87 30.27 -2.75
C ALA A 61 -3.07 29.35 -2.48
N VAL A 62 -2.99 28.48 -1.46
CA VAL A 62 -4.10 27.59 -1.07
C VAL A 62 -5.32 28.38 -0.60
N PHE A 63 -5.13 29.46 0.16
CA PHE A 63 -6.24 30.28 0.65
C PHE A 63 -6.99 31.05 -0.45
N GLN A 64 -6.28 31.45 -1.52
CA GLN A 64 -6.93 32.08 -2.68
C GLN A 64 -7.63 31.06 -3.59
N LEU A 65 -7.17 29.81 -3.62
CA LEU A 65 -7.79 28.74 -4.41
C LEU A 65 -9.06 28.18 -3.77
N LEU A 66 -9.21 28.32 -2.45
CA LEU A 66 -10.37 27.85 -1.68
C LEU A 66 -11.38 28.96 -1.36
N ALA A 67 -11.16 30.20 -1.82
CA ALA A 67 -12.15 31.26 -1.66
C ALA A 67 -13.35 30.97 -2.58
N PRO A 68 -14.55 30.68 -2.04
CA PRO A 68 -15.72 30.42 -2.86
C PRO A 68 -16.14 31.69 -3.59
N GLU A 69 -16.22 31.62 -4.92
CA GLU A 69 -16.84 32.64 -5.75
C GLU A 69 -18.30 32.80 -5.32
N GLY A 70 -18.60 33.91 -4.66
CA GLY A 70 -19.94 34.24 -4.20
C GLY A 70 -20.80 34.71 -5.37
N ASP A 71 -21.57 33.79 -5.97
CA ASP A 71 -22.70 34.14 -6.83
C ASP A 71 -24.00 34.12 -6.02
N GLY A 72 -24.63 35.29 -5.95
CA GLY A 72 -25.89 35.51 -5.26
C GLY A 72 -27.08 34.90 -6.00
N ALA A 73 -27.96 34.26 -5.25
CA ALA A 73 -29.36 34.07 -5.63
C ALA A 73 -30.25 34.18 -4.39
N ALA A 74 -31.28 35.03 -4.51
CA ALA A 74 -32.21 35.40 -3.46
C ALA A 74 -33.39 34.44 -3.32
N ALA A 75 -34.05 34.58 -2.16
CA ALA A 75 -35.45 34.29 -1.83
C ALA A 75 -35.80 32.89 -1.28
N GLY A 76 -36.37 32.92 -0.07
CA GLY A 76 -37.05 31.79 0.57
C GLY A 76 -37.47 32.15 1.99
N GLY A 77 -38.39 33.12 2.13
CA GLY A 77 -38.94 33.53 3.42
C GLY A 77 -39.74 32.41 4.09
N THR A 78 -39.61 32.27 5.41
CA THR A 78 -40.58 31.55 6.24
C THR A 78 -40.93 32.42 7.44
N THR A 79 -42.18 32.88 7.44
CA THR A 79 -42.89 33.50 8.55
C THR A 79 -43.21 32.45 9.61
N VAL A 80 -42.74 32.66 10.85
CA VAL A 80 -43.33 31.99 12.03
C VAL A 80 -43.83 33.08 12.97
N ALA A 81 -45.10 32.96 13.31
CA ALA A 81 -45.89 33.90 14.08
C ALA A 81 -45.39 34.03 15.52
N SER A 82 -45.38 35.27 16.01
CA SER A 82 -45.26 35.63 17.41
C SER A 82 -46.59 35.38 18.14
N VAL A 83 -46.49 34.77 19.33
CA VAL A 83 -47.54 34.78 20.37
C VAL A 83 -47.03 35.65 21.51
N PRO A 84 -47.78 36.66 21.98
CA PRO A 84 -47.49 37.35 23.24
C PRO A 84 -48.34 36.80 24.39
N ASP A 85 -47.79 36.89 25.61
CA ASP A 85 -48.38 36.80 26.98
C ASP A 85 -47.53 35.86 27.86
N ASP A 86 -47.27 36.09 29.15
CA ASP A 86 -47.62 37.17 30.08
C ASP A 86 -46.61 37.10 31.24
N GLY A 87 -46.44 38.19 32.00
CA GLY A 87 -45.38 38.34 33.01
C GLY A 87 -45.50 37.54 34.32
N ALA A 88 -44.37 37.32 34.99
CA ALA A 88 -44.25 37.24 36.46
C ALA A 88 -42.76 37.34 36.91
N PRO A 89 -42.46 37.87 38.12
CA PRO A 89 -41.13 38.36 38.46
C PRO A 89 -40.29 37.40 39.32
N GLY A 90 -38.96 37.52 39.17
CA GLY A 90 -37.97 37.45 40.25
C GLY A 90 -37.65 36.09 40.88
N THR A 91 -36.48 35.53 40.57
CA THR A 91 -35.71 34.70 41.51
C THR A 91 -34.22 34.80 41.20
N THR A 92 -33.44 35.34 42.14
CA THR A 92 -31.97 35.41 42.12
C THR A 92 -31.37 34.30 42.98
N THR A 93 -30.61 33.34 42.41
CA THR A 93 -29.57 32.53 43.10
C THR A 93 -28.82 31.63 42.07
N PRO A 94 -27.68 31.00 42.41
CA PRO A 94 -26.32 31.50 42.57
C PRO A 94 -25.38 31.10 41.41
N ALA A 95 -24.20 31.73 41.36
CA ALA A 95 -23.15 31.50 40.36
C ALA A 95 -22.71 30.03 40.24
N THR A 96 -22.72 29.51 39.02
CA THR A 96 -22.11 28.24 38.62
C THR A 96 -20.58 28.37 38.69
N PRO A 97 -19.86 27.43 39.32
CA PRO A 97 -18.41 27.40 39.23
C PRO A 97 -17.99 27.09 37.80
N THR A 98 -17.27 28.02 37.17
CA THR A 98 -16.57 27.81 35.91
C THR A 98 -15.55 26.68 36.11
N THR A 99 -15.84 25.50 35.57
CA THR A 99 -14.85 24.44 35.43
C THR A 99 -13.99 24.76 34.22
N THR A 100 -12.70 24.99 34.46
CA THR A 100 -11.67 25.06 33.42
C THR A 100 -11.74 23.76 32.61
N PRO A 101 -11.78 23.80 31.25
CA PRO A 101 -11.63 22.60 30.45
C PRO A 101 -10.28 21.98 30.78
N GLY A 102 -10.31 20.82 31.43
CA GLY A 102 -9.11 20.00 31.58
C GLY A 102 -8.61 19.64 30.18
N GLU A 103 -7.32 19.77 29.99
CA GLU A 103 -6.57 19.32 28.83
C GLU A 103 -6.81 17.80 28.70
N GLY A 104 -7.86 17.44 27.97
CA GLY A 104 -8.27 16.05 27.79
C GLY A 104 -7.22 15.38 26.94
N THR A 105 -6.56 14.36 27.50
CA THR A 105 -5.76 13.42 26.71
C THR A 105 -6.63 12.97 25.53
N PRO A 106 -6.19 13.17 24.27
CA PRO A 106 -6.95 12.68 23.14
C PRO A 106 -7.12 11.18 23.31
N THR A 107 -8.35 10.75 23.51
CA THR A 107 -8.68 9.33 23.58
C THR A 107 -8.76 8.89 22.12
N THR A 108 -7.73 8.20 21.64
CA THR A 108 -7.76 7.59 20.31
C THR A 108 -8.88 6.56 20.30
N GLU A 109 -9.96 6.85 19.59
CA GLU A 109 -11.08 5.93 19.42
C GLU A 109 -10.58 4.69 18.68
N ALA A 110 -10.92 3.51 19.19
CA ALA A 110 -10.49 2.26 18.58
C ALA A 110 -11.17 2.09 17.20
N PRO A 111 -10.50 1.48 16.21
CA PRO A 111 -11.13 1.17 14.94
C PRO A 111 -12.40 0.33 15.14
N PRO A 112 -13.43 0.52 14.29
CA PRO A 112 -14.68 -0.22 14.40
C PRO A 112 -14.47 -1.72 14.15
N ALA A 113 -15.22 -2.56 14.86
CA ALA A 113 -15.23 -3.99 14.61
C ALA A 113 -15.68 -4.29 13.17
N ALA A 114 -15.00 -5.22 12.51
CA ALA A 114 -15.26 -5.57 11.12
C ALA A 114 -16.01 -6.90 11.02
N ALA A 115 -17.10 -6.93 10.25
CA ALA A 115 -17.78 -8.19 9.94
C ALA A 115 -17.00 -8.94 8.83
N PRO A 116 -16.97 -10.29 8.85
CA PRO A 116 -16.37 -11.06 7.79
C PRO A 116 -17.16 -10.90 6.48
N TYR A 117 -16.47 -11.00 5.35
CA TYR A 117 -17.10 -10.98 4.03
C TYR A 117 -17.49 -12.41 3.61
N PRO A 118 -18.79 -12.73 3.44
CA PRO A 118 -19.19 -14.06 3.02
C PRO A 118 -18.83 -14.31 1.54
N PRO A 119 -18.52 -15.56 1.15
CA PRO A 119 -18.22 -15.88 -0.23
C PRO A 119 -19.43 -15.65 -1.15
N ILE A 120 -19.17 -15.20 -2.38
CA ILE A 120 -20.18 -14.92 -3.41
C ILE A 120 -19.93 -15.80 -4.63
N GLU A 121 -20.87 -16.72 -4.89
CA GLU A 121 -20.86 -17.65 -6.02
C GLU A 121 -21.25 -16.99 -7.37
N PRO A 122 -20.75 -17.48 -8.53
CA PRO A 122 -19.89 -18.66 -8.68
C PRO A 122 -18.42 -18.42 -8.31
N LYS A 123 -17.73 -19.49 -7.90
CA LYS A 123 -16.27 -19.62 -7.92
C LYS A 123 -15.70 -19.29 -9.31
N ILE A 124 -14.68 -18.43 -9.35
CA ILE A 124 -13.94 -18.08 -10.56
C ILE A 124 -12.63 -18.90 -10.58
N PRO A 125 -12.33 -19.64 -11.66
CA PRO A 125 -11.04 -20.28 -11.83
C PRO A 125 -9.89 -19.25 -11.77
N VAL A 126 -8.80 -19.56 -11.09
CA VAL A 126 -7.68 -18.61 -10.88
C VAL A 126 -7.08 -18.16 -12.21
N GLU A 127 -7.01 -19.05 -13.20
CA GLU A 127 -6.53 -18.73 -14.53
C GLU A 127 -7.40 -17.72 -15.29
N LYS A 128 -8.61 -17.42 -14.80
CA LYS A 128 -9.47 -16.34 -15.31
C LYS A 128 -9.36 -15.04 -14.52
N LEU A 129 -8.71 -15.04 -13.37
CA LEU A 129 -8.43 -13.85 -12.57
C LEU A 129 -7.11 -13.23 -13.05
N LYS A 130 -7.16 -12.03 -13.63
CA LYS A 130 -5.98 -11.33 -14.14
C LYS A 130 -5.78 -10.01 -13.43
N LEU A 131 -4.58 -9.81 -12.89
CA LEU A 131 -4.19 -8.55 -12.27
C LEU A 131 -4.10 -7.44 -13.33
N LYS A 132 -4.65 -6.27 -13.01
CA LYS A 132 -4.56 -5.07 -13.85
C LYS A 132 -4.34 -3.82 -12.99
N THR A 133 -3.98 -2.71 -13.64
CA THR A 133 -3.62 -1.45 -12.96
C THR A 133 -4.70 -0.92 -12.03
N ASP A 134 -5.97 -1.13 -12.37
CA ASP A 134 -7.15 -0.59 -11.70
C ASP A 134 -8.04 -1.67 -11.06
N GLY A 135 -7.52 -2.89 -10.84
CA GLY A 135 -8.27 -3.97 -10.21
C GLY A 135 -7.89 -5.37 -10.69
N ILE A 136 -8.89 -6.24 -10.80
CA ILE A 136 -8.75 -7.60 -11.32
C ILE A 136 -9.73 -7.80 -12.46
N ARG A 137 -9.21 -8.07 -13.67
CA ARG A 137 -10.00 -8.49 -14.82
C ARG A 137 -10.49 -9.91 -14.59
N ILE A 138 -11.77 -10.16 -14.80
CA ILE A 138 -12.34 -11.50 -14.83
C ILE A 138 -12.55 -11.88 -16.29
N GLN A 139 -11.86 -12.94 -16.75
CA GLN A 139 -11.99 -13.47 -18.11
C GLN A 139 -13.21 -14.38 -18.22
N ASP A 140 -14.37 -13.84 -17.85
CA ASP A 140 -15.67 -14.48 -17.92
C ASP A 140 -16.71 -13.43 -18.30
N ASP A 141 -17.38 -13.58 -19.44
CA ASP A 141 -18.29 -12.55 -19.98
C ASP A 141 -19.53 -12.35 -19.09
N ASP A 142 -19.83 -13.30 -18.21
CA ASP A 142 -20.98 -13.26 -17.31
C ASP A 142 -20.68 -12.60 -15.96
N ILE A 143 -19.40 -12.32 -15.65
CA ILE A 143 -18.98 -11.79 -14.36
C ILE A 143 -18.22 -10.47 -14.57
N PRO A 144 -18.69 -9.36 -13.97
CA PRO A 144 -18.00 -8.08 -14.10
C PRO A 144 -16.64 -8.11 -13.40
N ASP A 145 -15.71 -7.27 -13.88
CA ASP A 145 -14.39 -7.07 -13.29
C ASP A 145 -14.47 -6.59 -11.83
N LEU A 146 -13.42 -6.89 -11.07
CA LEU A 146 -13.24 -6.34 -9.73
C LEU A 146 -12.41 -5.06 -9.81
N ASP A 147 -13.04 -4.00 -10.30
CA ASP A 147 -12.42 -2.67 -10.41
C ASP A 147 -12.24 -2.03 -9.03
N PHE A 148 -11.25 -1.16 -8.88
CA PHE A 148 -11.11 -0.38 -7.65
C PHE A 148 -12.30 0.57 -7.45
N GLY A 149 -12.69 0.74 -6.19
CA GLY A 149 -13.85 1.53 -5.78
C GLY A 149 -15.17 0.75 -5.74
N ILE A 150 -15.20 -0.51 -6.19
CA ILE A 150 -16.38 -1.36 -5.98
C ILE A 150 -16.55 -1.72 -4.51
N ASP A 151 -17.77 -2.12 -4.16
CA ASP A 151 -18.11 -2.57 -2.81
C ASP A 151 -17.24 -3.76 -2.38
N ALA A 152 -16.60 -3.63 -1.21
CA ALA A 152 -15.69 -4.63 -0.69
C ALA A 152 -16.38 -5.98 -0.45
N ALA A 153 -17.66 -6.01 -0.05
CA ALA A 153 -18.36 -7.28 0.14
C ALA A 153 -18.50 -8.03 -1.20
N THR A 154 -18.69 -7.31 -2.31
CA THR A 154 -18.69 -7.92 -3.64
C THR A 154 -17.31 -8.45 -4.03
N ALA A 155 -16.28 -7.62 -3.96
CA ALA A 155 -14.92 -7.99 -4.38
C ALA A 155 -14.34 -9.12 -3.53
N ILE A 156 -14.36 -8.95 -2.21
CA ILE A 156 -13.79 -9.90 -1.26
C ILE A 156 -14.62 -11.18 -1.23
N GLY A 157 -15.95 -11.09 -1.29
CA GLY A 157 -16.79 -12.29 -1.38
C GLY A 157 -16.49 -13.13 -2.63
N ARG A 158 -16.26 -12.50 -3.78
CA ARG A 158 -15.84 -13.17 -5.02
C ARG A 158 -14.46 -13.81 -4.90
N LEU A 159 -13.51 -13.10 -4.31
CA LEU A 159 -12.17 -13.61 -4.05
C LEU A 159 -12.21 -14.80 -3.09
N SER A 160 -12.98 -14.73 -2.00
CA SER A 160 -13.16 -15.84 -1.06
C SER A 160 -13.79 -17.06 -1.72
N ALA A 161 -14.79 -16.90 -2.60
CA ALA A 161 -15.35 -18.02 -3.36
C ALA A 161 -14.30 -18.68 -4.30
N SER A 162 -13.33 -17.89 -4.77
CA SER A 162 -12.37 -18.31 -5.80
C SER A 162 -11.08 -18.89 -5.22
N LEU A 163 -10.52 -18.22 -4.22
CA LEU A 163 -9.24 -18.50 -3.60
C LEU A 163 -9.36 -19.32 -2.30
N GLY A 164 -10.57 -19.42 -1.73
CA GLY A 164 -10.82 -20.07 -0.45
C GLY A 164 -10.93 -19.06 0.70
N ASP A 165 -10.93 -19.58 1.93
CA ASP A 165 -10.94 -18.73 3.12
C ASP A 165 -9.63 -17.92 3.23
N PRO A 166 -9.69 -16.66 3.72
CA PRO A 166 -8.49 -15.89 3.94
C PRO A 166 -7.65 -16.46 5.10
N ASP A 167 -6.33 -16.47 4.93
CA ASP A 167 -5.38 -16.89 5.97
C ASP A 167 -5.22 -15.83 7.06
N GLU A 168 -5.44 -14.56 6.71
CA GLU A 168 -5.35 -13.43 7.63
C GLU A 168 -6.31 -12.33 7.23
N ASP A 169 -6.86 -11.66 8.25
CA ASP A 169 -7.65 -10.45 8.13
C ASP A 169 -7.24 -9.50 9.26
N THR A 170 -6.65 -8.36 8.92
CA THR A 170 -6.14 -7.40 9.92
C THR A 170 -7.26 -6.73 10.72
N ASN A 171 -8.52 -6.91 10.31
CA ASN A 171 -9.62 -6.01 10.64
C ASN A 171 -9.29 -4.56 10.25
N TRP A 172 -10.14 -3.62 10.68
CA TRP A 172 -9.87 -2.20 10.49
C TRP A 172 -8.69 -1.75 11.34
N GLN A 173 -7.73 -1.12 10.67
CA GLN A 173 -6.60 -0.46 11.31
C GLN A 173 -6.37 0.91 10.66
N VAL A 174 -5.65 1.76 11.38
CA VAL A 174 -5.17 3.02 10.81
C VAL A 174 -3.95 2.70 9.95
N SER A 175 -3.99 3.13 8.69
CA SER A 175 -2.91 2.95 7.73
C SER A 175 -1.63 3.63 8.20
N THR A 176 -0.54 2.91 8.04
CA THR A 176 0.84 3.40 8.21
C THR A 176 1.52 3.68 6.87
N GLY A 177 0.76 3.76 5.77
CA GLY A 177 1.31 3.88 4.41
C GLY A 177 1.86 2.58 3.83
N ARG A 178 2.09 1.55 4.66
CA ARG A 178 2.74 0.30 4.25
C ARG A 178 2.08 -0.39 3.07
N TRP A 179 0.74 -0.36 3.00
CA TRP A 179 -0.05 -1.01 1.96
C TRP A 179 -0.46 -0.08 0.81
N GLY A 180 0.07 1.15 0.79
CA GLY A 180 -0.22 2.14 -0.24
C GLY A 180 -1.48 2.96 0.03
N VAL A 181 -2.15 2.74 1.16
CA VAL A 181 -3.25 3.58 1.66
C VAL A 181 -2.65 4.79 2.36
N CYS A 182 -3.23 6.00 2.21
CA CYS A 182 -2.68 7.20 2.84
C CYS A 182 -2.56 7.04 4.36
N GLU A 183 -1.45 7.52 4.95
CA GLU A 183 -1.25 7.49 6.39
C GLU A 183 -2.39 8.19 7.14
N GLY A 184 -2.90 7.55 8.18
CA GLY A 184 -4.03 8.07 8.97
C GLY A 184 -5.42 7.68 8.45
N GLU A 185 -5.53 7.13 7.24
CA GLU A 185 -6.80 6.57 6.74
C GLU A 185 -7.08 5.16 7.30
N LEU A 186 -8.32 4.70 7.17
CA LEU A 186 -8.68 3.33 7.56
C LEU A 186 -8.41 2.35 6.42
N GLU A 187 -7.70 1.27 6.75
CA GLU A 187 -7.45 0.14 5.86
C GLU A 187 -7.81 -1.18 6.55
N ARG A 188 -8.07 -2.20 5.72
CA ARG A 188 -8.23 -3.59 6.11
C ARG A 188 -7.57 -4.47 5.05
N ILE A 189 -6.65 -5.33 5.47
CA ILE A 189 -5.87 -6.19 4.59
C ILE A 189 -6.34 -7.62 4.77
N ILE A 190 -6.71 -8.26 3.66
CA ILE A 190 -7.26 -9.61 3.63
C ILE A 190 -6.35 -10.47 2.77
N ARG A 191 -5.75 -11.50 3.35
CA ARG A 191 -4.72 -12.31 2.71
C ARG A 191 -5.26 -13.68 2.29
N TYR A 192 -4.95 -14.06 1.06
CA TYR A 192 -5.17 -15.37 0.46
C TYR A 192 -3.83 -15.90 -0.07
N GLY A 193 -3.11 -16.68 0.73
CA GLY A 193 -1.72 -17.08 0.46
C GLY A 193 -0.83 -15.86 0.18
N PRO A 194 -0.16 -15.77 -0.99
CA PRO A 194 0.67 -14.63 -1.37
C PRO A 194 -0.12 -13.38 -1.80
N PHE A 195 -1.44 -13.48 -1.98
CA PHE A 195 -2.26 -12.37 -2.44
C PHE A 195 -2.88 -11.60 -1.28
N HIS A 196 -2.75 -10.28 -1.29
CA HIS A 196 -3.38 -9.36 -0.34
C HIS A 196 -4.38 -8.49 -1.08
N ALA A 197 -5.64 -8.53 -0.65
CA ALA A 197 -6.64 -7.55 -1.04
C ALA A 197 -6.65 -6.40 -0.04
N ILE A 198 -6.62 -5.17 -0.55
CA ILE A 198 -6.60 -3.95 0.25
C ILE A 198 -7.99 -3.31 0.16
N VAL A 199 -8.63 -3.20 1.32
CA VAL A 199 -9.93 -2.54 1.49
C VAL A 199 -9.71 -1.22 2.22
N THR A 200 -10.29 -0.15 1.70
CA THR A 200 -10.32 1.16 2.37
C THR A 200 -11.75 1.54 2.72
N ARG A 201 -11.91 2.54 3.58
CA ARG A 201 -13.22 3.11 3.91
C ARG A 201 -13.35 4.53 3.36
N SER A 202 -14.26 4.72 2.41
CA SER A 202 -14.56 6.03 1.82
C SER A 202 -16.04 6.34 1.92
N GLY A 203 -16.39 7.50 2.48
CA GLY A 203 -17.78 7.92 2.65
C GLY A 203 -18.64 6.95 3.47
N GLY A 204 -18.03 6.27 4.46
CA GLY A 204 -18.69 5.26 5.29
C GLY A 204 -18.94 3.91 4.61
N ARG A 205 -18.41 3.70 3.41
CA ARG A 205 -18.49 2.43 2.66
C ARG A 205 -17.13 1.77 2.56
N ASP A 206 -17.14 0.45 2.63
CA ASP A 206 -15.95 -0.38 2.49
C ASP A 206 -15.76 -0.68 1.00
N VAL A 207 -14.60 -0.33 0.46
CA VAL A 207 -14.31 -0.46 -0.98
C VAL A 207 -13.02 -1.23 -1.22
N PHE A 208 -13.04 -2.11 -2.21
CA PHE A 208 -11.82 -2.74 -2.70
C PHE A 208 -11.01 -1.72 -3.48
N ASN A 209 -9.77 -1.46 -3.06
CA ASN A 209 -9.02 -0.32 -3.60
C ASN A 209 -7.57 -0.62 -3.96
N GLY A 210 -7.06 -1.80 -3.63
CA GLY A 210 -5.71 -2.19 -4.00
C GLY A 210 -5.48 -3.69 -3.88
N TYR A 211 -4.35 -4.15 -4.39
CA TYR A 211 -3.87 -5.49 -4.12
C TYR A 211 -2.35 -5.55 -4.11
N ARG A 212 -1.83 -6.61 -3.48
CA ARG A 212 -0.41 -7.01 -3.55
C ARG A 212 -0.29 -8.52 -3.72
N GLN A 213 0.28 -8.96 -4.83
CA GLN A 213 0.77 -10.32 -4.99
C GLN A 213 2.23 -10.35 -4.53
N ASP A 214 2.56 -11.03 -3.45
CA ASP A 214 3.93 -11.10 -2.92
C ASP A 214 4.26 -12.55 -2.58
N ILE A 215 5.14 -13.17 -3.39
CA ILE A 215 5.50 -14.57 -3.19
C ILE A 215 6.48 -14.76 -2.03
N THR A 216 6.97 -13.71 -1.37
CA THR A 216 7.83 -13.85 -0.19
C THR A 216 7.05 -14.14 1.09
N VAL A 217 5.72 -14.08 1.02
CA VAL A 217 4.81 -14.26 2.16
C VAL A 217 3.64 -15.18 1.81
N GLY A 218 3.03 -15.79 2.83
CA GLY A 218 1.87 -16.67 2.67
C GLY A 218 2.20 -18.10 2.26
N ASP A 219 1.15 -18.90 2.01
CA ASP A 219 1.27 -20.30 1.61
C ASP A 219 1.48 -20.44 0.09
N PHE A 220 2.58 -21.08 -0.30
CA PHE A 220 2.92 -21.42 -1.69
C PHE A 220 2.09 -22.56 -2.27
N GLU A 221 1.21 -23.21 -1.50
CA GLU A 221 0.21 -24.13 -2.02
C GLU A 221 -1.14 -23.44 -2.32
N SER A 222 -1.27 -22.15 -1.94
CA SER A 222 -2.46 -21.36 -2.24
C SER A 222 -2.67 -21.21 -3.75
N PRO A 223 -3.92 -21.35 -4.26
CA PRO A 223 -4.24 -21.05 -5.65
C PRO A 223 -3.83 -19.63 -6.06
N ALA A 224 -3.80 -18.69 -5.12
CA ALA A 224 -3.47 -17.29 -5.38
C ALA A 224 -2.02 -17.09 -5.88
N LYS A 225 -1.12 -18.06 -5.72
CA LYS A 225 0.24 -17.98 -6.27
C LYS A 225 0.27 -17.89 -7.80
N ASP A 226 -0.76 -18.45 -8.45
CA ASP A 226 -0.82 -18.57 -9.90
C ASP A 226 -1.48 -17.35 -10.57
N LEU A 227 -1.85 -16.33 -9.78
CA LEU A 227 -2.35 -15.06 -10.30
C LEU A 227 -1.30 -14.41 -11.20
N GLU A 228 -1.75 -13.97 -12.38
CA GLU A 228 -0.92 -13.32 -13.39
C GLU A 228 -1.55 -12.01 -13.85
N THR A 229 -0.75 -11.11 -14.41
CA THR A 229 -1.28 -9.90 -15.04
C THR A 229 -2.03 -10.22 -16.33
N LEU A 230 -2.78 -9.24 -16.85
CA LEU A 230 -3.39 -9.33 -18.18
C LEU A 230 -2.39 -9.66 -19.30
N SER A 231 -1.13 -9.24 -19.14
CA SER A 231 -0.05 -9.48 -20.09
C SER A 231 0.68 -10.82 -19.85
N GLY A 232 0.31 -11.56 -18.79
CA GLY A 232 0.89 -12.86 -18.46
C GLY A 232 2.16 -12.82 -17.60
N LEU A 233 2.44 -11.71 -16.91
CA LEU A 233 3.51 -11.65 -15.91
C LEU A 233 3.04 -12.32 -14.61
N LYS A 234 3.88 -13.17 -14.03
CA LYS A 234 3.69 -13.79 -12.71
C LYS A 234 4.78 -13.36 -11.73
N ALA A 235 4.43 -13.32 -10.45
CA ALA A 235 5.45 -13.28 -9.41
C ALA A 235 6.22 -14.62 -9.43
N GLY A 236 7.54 -14.55 -9.45
CA GLY A 236 8.44 -15.67 -9.72
C GLY A 236 9.02 -15.69 -11.15
N ASP A 237 8.48 -14.89 -12.08
CA ASP A 237 9.10 -14.69 -13.39
C ASP A 237 10.42 -13.91 -13.27
N THR A 238 11.26 -14.00 -14.30
CA THR A 238 12.53 -13.28 -14.36
C THR A 238 12.35 -11.82 -14.75
N VAL A 239 13.33 -10.97 -14.44
CA VAL A 239 13.41 -9.58 -14.91
C VAL A 239 13.48 -9.54 -16.44
N GLU A 240 14.20 -10.46 -17.09
CA GLU A 240 14.20 -10.57 -18.56
C GLU A 240 12.77 -10.74 -19.11
N ARG A 241 11.97 -11.59 -18.46
CA ARG A 241 10.58 -11.85 -18.87
C ARG A 241 9.70 -10.62 -18.66
N LEU A 242 9.89 -9.90 -17.55
CA LEU A 242 9.23 -8.62 -17.29
C LEU A 242 9.52 -7.61 -18.42
N GLU A 243 10.79 -7.41 -18.76
CA GLU A 243 11.20 -6.49 -19.82
C GLU A 243 10.71 -6.95 -21.20
N GLU A 244 10.67 -8.25 -21.47
CA GLU A 244 10.14 -8.80 -22.73
C GLU A 244 8.64 -8.53 -22.88
N ILE A 245 7.84 -8.87 -21.85
CA ILE A 245 6.37 -8.68 -21.84
C ILE A 245 6.03 -7.20 -22.02
N TYR A 246 6.79 -6.30 -21.37
CA TYR A 246 6.52 -4.87 -21.33
C TYR A 246 7.52 -4.04 -22.14
N ARG A 247 8.13 -4.61 -23.19
CA ARG A 247 9.09 -3.92 -24.08
C ARG A 247 8.58 -2.64 -24.72
N ASP A 248 7.26 -2.48 -24.80
CA ASP A 248 6.57 -1.31 -25.36
C ASP A 248 6.11 -0.31 -24.26
N GLN A 249 6.53 -0.54 -23.00
CA GLN A 249 6.30 0.31 -21.83
C GLN A 249 7.65 0.75 -21.23
N ASN A 250 7.61 1.62 -20.22
CA ASN A 250 8.80 2.03 -19.49
C ASN A 250 8.91 1.19 -18.21
N VAL A 251 9.94 0.34 -18.12
CA VAL A 251 10.30 -0.38 -16.89
C VAL A 251 11.50 0.30 -16.27
N GLU A 252 11.35 0.78 -15.04
CA GLU A 252 12.42 1.43 -14.27
C GLU A 252 12.64 0.68 -12.95
N PHE A 253 13.87 0.72 -12.43
CA PHE A 253 14.19 0.15 -11.12
C PHE A 253 14.46 1.27 -10.12
N ALA A 254 13.85 1.14 -8.94
CA ALA A 254 13.93 2.13 -7.88
C ALA A 254 14.11 1.47 -6.51
N THR A 255 14.54 2.26 -5.53
CA THR A 255 14.55 1.85 -4.12
C THR A 255 13.32 2.39 -3.43
N ARG A 256 12.54 1.53 -2.78
CA ARG A 256 11.30 1.91 -2.09
C ARG A 256 11.17 1.14 -0.77
N PRO A 257 11.44 1.77 0.38
CA PRO A 257 11.24 1.14 1.69
C PRO A 257 9.82 0.57 1.81
N PRO A 258 9.64 -0.62 2.42
CA PRO A 258 10.67 -1.45 3.07
C PRO A 258 11.50 -2.32 2.10
N TYR A 259 11.28 -2.23 0.80
CA TYR A 259 11.96 -3.02 -0.21
C TYR A 259 13.27 -2.34 -0.66
N GLU A 260 14.30 -3.15 -0.93
CA GLU A 260 15.59 -2.63 -1.39
C GLU A 260 15.52 -2.20 -2.86
N THR A 261 14.97 -3.06 -3.71
CA THR A 261 14.78 -2.79 -5.14
C THR A 261 13.37 -3.20 -5.57
N VAL A 262 12.72 -2.31 -6.32
CA VAL A 262 11.43 -2.54 -6.95
C VAL A 262 11.53 -2.21 -8.44
N PHE A 263 10.72 -2.88 -9.25
CA PHE A 263 10.40 -2.38 -10.58
C PHE A 263 9.22 -1.41 -10.51
N GLU A 264 9.21 -0.41 -11.37
CA GLU A 264 8.08 0.45 -11.68
C GLU A 264 7.76 0.31 -13.16
N LEU A 265 6.57 -0.19 -13.47
CA LEU A 265 6.05 -0.26 -14.83
C LEU A 265 5.21 0.99 -15.09
N ARG A 266 5.66 1.84 -16.00
CA ARG A 266 4.99 3.09 -16.39
C ARG A 266 4.52 3.06 -17.83
N SER A 267 3.39 3.69 -18.09
CA SER A 267 2.87 3.90 -19.43
C SER A 267 3.88 4.70 -20.26
N ALA A 268 4.36 4.13 -21.36
CA ALA A 268 5.27 4.86 -22.27
C ALA A 268 4.62 6.10 -22.90
N ARG A 269 3.28 6.18 -22.88
CA ARG A 269 2.53 7.30 -23.48
C ARG A 269 2.21 8.42 -22.50
N SER A 270 1.83 8.08 -21.27
CA SER A 270 1.38 9.05 -20.26
C SER A 270 2.35 9.25 -19.11
N GLY A 271 3.26 8.30 -18.86
CA GLY A 271 4.13 8.29 -17.68
C GLY A 271 3.46 7.77 -16.40
N ASP A 272 2.16 7.45 -16.46
CA ASP A 272 1.40 6.95 -15.32
C ASP A 272 1.95 5.61 -14.84
N LEU A 273 2.03 5.43 -13.52
CA LEU A 273 2.40 4.17 -12.91
C LEU A 273 1.28 3.14 -13.13
N LEU A 274 1.61 2.02 -13.76
CA LEU A 274 0.68 0.95 -14.09
C LEU A 274 0.71 -0.17 -13.07
N LEU A 275 1.91 -0.65 -12.73
CA LEU A 275 2.18 -1.69 -11.75
C LEU A 275 3.57 -1.43 -11.15
N TRP A 276 3.83 -1.99 -9.97
CA TRP A 276 5.17 -1.99 -9.38
C TRP A 276 5.34 -3.21 -8.50
N GLY A 277 6.56 -3.51 -8.06
CA GLY A 277 6.74 -4.60 -7.10
C GLY A 277 8.19 -4.93 -6.82
N PRO A 278 8.46 -5.66 -5.73
CA PRO A 278 9.82 -6.03 -5.36
C PRO A 278 10.44 -6.97 -6.38
N VAL A 279 11.74 -6.81 -6.59
CA VAL A 279 12.59 -7.72 -7.36
C VAL A 279 13.76 -8.15 -6.49
N ARG A 280 14.35 -9.31 -6.79
CA ARG A 280 15.56 -9.78 -6.10
C ARG A 280 16.77 -8.88 -6.43
N GLY A 281 16.80 -8.34 -7.63
CA GLY A 281 17.82 -7.46 -8.16
C GLY A 281 17.41 -6.99 -9.55
N THR A 282 18.35 -6.45 -10.32
CA THR A 282 18.09 -5.89 -11.66
C THR A 282 18.72 -6.69 -12.79
N ASP A 283 19.37 -7.82 -12.47
CA ASP A 283 19.97 -8.66 -13.50
C ASP A 283 18.88 -9.48 -14.23
N PRO A 284 19.04 -9.82 -15.52
CA PRO A 284 17.99 -10.50 -16.30
C PRO A 284 17.45 -11.79 -15.66
N GLU A 285 18.29 -12.54 -14.94
CA GLU A 285 17.96 -13.76 -14.22
C GLU A 285 17.34 -13.55 -12.83
N ASP A 286 17.35 -12.31 -12.31
CA ASP A 286 16.71 -12.00 -11.05
C ASP A 286 15.19 -12.17 -11.16
N LEU A 287 14.55 -12.40 -10.01
CA LEU A 287 13.13 -12.70 -9.98
C LEU A 287 12.30 -11.48 -9.58
N VAL A 288 11.13 -11.37 -10.21
CA VAL A 288 10.01 -10.57 -9.73
C VAL A 288 9.44 -11.24 -8.49
N LEU A 289 9.58 -10.61 -7.33
CA LEU A 289 9.11 -11.15 -6.04
C LEU A 289 7.65 -10.78 -5.75
N GLY A 290 7.14 -9.73 -6.39
CA GLY A 290 5.75 -9.35 -6.23
C GLY A 290 5.24 -8.44 -7.33
N ILE A 291 3.92 -8.33 -7.44
CA ILE A 291 3.19 -7.49 -8.39
C ILE A 291 2.09 -6.77 -7.63
N PHE A 292 2.23 -5.46 -7.53
CA PHE A 292 1.38 -4.57 -6.76
C PHE A 292 0.67 -3.58 -7.68
N ALA A 293 -0.58 -3.29 -7.34
CA ALA A 293 -1.27 -2.15 -7.93
C ALA A 293 -0.60 -0.83 -7.49
N PRO A 294 -0.77 0.28 -8.24
CA PRO A 294 -0.33 1.60 -7.80
C PRO A 294 -0.88 1.93 -6.40
N ASP A 295 -0.18 2.70 -5.60
CA ASP A 295 -0.66 3.02 -4.26
C ASP A 295 -1.96 3.83 -4.30
N VAL A 296 -2.90 3.53 -3.40
CA VAL A 296 -4.19 4.24 -3.28
C VAL A 296 -3.97 5.74 -3.04
N CYS A 297 -2.93 6.09 -2.29
CA CYS A 297 -2.65 7.47 -1.91
C CYS A 297 -2.18 8.36 -3.08
N ASP A 298 -1.65 7.76 -4.13
CA ASP A 298 -1.07 8.46 -5.28
C ASP A 298 -2.03 8.52 -6.49
N ARG A 299 -3.31 8.16 -6.30
CA ARG A 299 -4.32 8.07 -7.37
C ARG A 299 -5.32 9.22 -7.38
#